data_AF-A0A803QIR6-F1
#
_entry.id   AF-A0A803QIR6-F1
#
_cell.length_a   1.000
_cell.length_b   1.000
_cell.length_c   1.000
_cell.angle_alpha   90.00
_cell.angle_beta   90.00
_cell.angle_gamma   90.00
#
_symmetry.space_group_name_H-M   'P 1'
#
loop_
_entity.id
_entity.type
_entity.pdbx_description
1 polymer ?
#
loop_
_entity_poly.entity_id
_entity_poly.type
_entity_poly.pdbx_seq_one_letter_code
_entity_poly.pdbx_strand_id
1 'polypeptide(L)'
;MMQMEEGSFPLKYLGVHLRPTQWKASDCGVIIDKLNKNLDCWASQNLSFTGRAQLIHSILLGSRNFWMSIFILPYKVTATIDKSCRDFLWGLNGNRSKLHLPSWEKVCLPKKLGGISFCEGRKWNMALMAKFL
;
A
#
# COMPACT_ATOMS: atom_id res chain seq x y z
N MET A 1 35.87 1.74 -27.61
CA MET A 1 34.41 1.72 -27.83
C MET A 1 33.85 0.75 -26.80
N MET A 2 33.20 1.24 -25.74
CA MET A 2 32.68 0.38 -24.66
C MET A 2 31.52 -0.44 -25.21
N GLN A 3 31.68 -1.75 -25.33
CA GLN A 3 30.59 -2.66 -25.67
C GLN A 3 29.70 -2.79 -24.42
N MET A 4 28.55 -2.13 -24.42
CA MET A 4 27.49 -2.42 -23.46
C MET A 4 26.81 -3.73 -23.90
N GLU A 5 26.87 -4.77 -23.06
CA GLU A 5 26.04 -5.95 -23.24
C GLU A 5 24.57 -5.57 -23.03
N GLU A 6 23.70 -5.95 -23.97
CA GLU A 6 22.26 -5.79 -23.82
C GLU A 6 21.75 -6.70 -22.70
N GLY A 7 21.23 -6.09 -21.64
CA GLY A 7 20.57 -6.84 -20.56
C GLY A 7 19.28 -7.48 -21.06
N SER A 8 19.16 -8.80 -20.92
CA SER A 8 17.92 -9.52 -21.20
C SER A 8 16.90 -9.32 -20.07
N PHE A 9 15.63 -9.11 -20.43
CA PHE A 9 14.54 -9.04 -19.46
C PHE A 9 14.26 -10.40 -18.82
N PRO A 10 13.77 -10.44 -17.55
CA PRO A 10 13.40 -9.31 -16.69
C PRO A 10 14.59 -8.74 -15.87
N LEU A 11 14.90 -7.45 -16.07
CA LEU A 11 15.91 -6.73 -15.28
C LEU A 11 15.29 -6.22 -13.97
N LYS A 12 16.03 -6.33 -12.87
CA LYS A 12 15.62 -5.77 -11.57
C LYS A 12 16.38 -4.47 -11.31
N TYR A 13 15.66 -3.35 -11.30
CA TYR A 13 16.22 -2.02 -11.02
C TYR A 13 15.49 -1.39 -9.84
N LEU A 14 16.22 -0.90 -8.84
CA LEU A 14 15.66 -0.33 -7.60
C LEU A 14 14.61 -1.22 -6.90
N GLY A 15 14.77 -2.55 -7.01
CA GLY A 15 13.85 -3.53 -6.45
C GLY A 15 12.58 -3.79 -7.28
N VAL A 16 12.45 -3.15 -8.43
CA VAL A 16 11.35 -3.26 -9.39
C VAL A 16 11.78 -4.16 -10.55
N HIS A 17 10.96 -5.13 -10.94
CA HIS A 17 11.17 -5.84 -12.21
C HIS A 17 10.73 -4.93 -13.35
N LEU A 18 11.71 -4.43 -14.11
CA LEU A 18 11.50 -3.71 -15.34
C LEU A 18 10.96 -4.71 -16.37
N ARG A 19 9.75 -4.45 -16.85
CA ARG A 19 9.15 -5.19 -17.97
C ARG A 19 8.49 -4.19 -18.92
N PRO A 20 8.51 -4.48 -20.22
CA PRO A 20 7.82 -3.64 -21.22
C PRO A 20 6.29 -3.74 -21.12
N THR A 21 5.76 -4.73 -20.38
CA THR A 21 4.32 -4.94 -20.18
C THR A 21 3.83 -4.31 -18.88
N GLN A 22 2.54 -3.95 -18.83
CA GLN A 22 1.90 -3.47 -17.60
C GLN A 22 1.98 -4.50 -16.47
N TRP A 23 2.07 -4.01 -15.23
CA TRP A 23 2.13 -4.86 -14.03
C TRP A 23 0.83 -5.62 -13.83
N LYS A 24 0.93 -6.95 -13.80
CA LYS A 24 -0.22 -7.81 -13.51
C LYS A 24 -0.38 -7.96 -11.99
N ALA A 25 -1.56 -8.39 -11.56
CA ALA A 25 -1.82 -8.66 -10.15
C ALA A 25 -0.85 -9.71 -9.55
N SER A 26 -0.35 -10.65 -10.37
CA SER A 26 0.66 -11.64 -10.00
C SER A 26 2.01 -11.02 -9.62
N ASP A 27 2.36 -9.88 -10.21
CA ASP A 27 3.66 -9.21 -9.99
C ASP A 27 3.62 -8.32 -8.74
N CYS A 28 2.42 -7.92 -8.34
CA CYS A 28 2.19 -7.06 -7.18
C CYS A 28 2.31 -7.79 -5.84
N GLY A 29 2.51 -9.11 -5.84
CA GLY A 29 2.70 -9.92 -4.63
C GLY A 29 3.83 -9.38 -3.75
N VAL A 30 4.96 -8.99 -4.38
CA VAL A 30 6.12 -8.44 -3.67
C VAL A 30 5.78 -7.15 -2.89
N ILE A 31 4.85 -6.34 -3.42
CA ILE A 31 4.39 -5.10 -2.77
C ILE A 31 3.60 -5.45 -1.51
N ILE A 32 2.67 -6.39 -1.64
CA ILE A 32 1.80 -6.85 -0.56
C ILE A 32 2.61 -7.53 0.53
N ASP A 33 3.54 -8.42 0.17
CA ASP A 33 4.39 -9.15 1.12
C ASP A 33 5.28 -8.19 1.92
N LYS A 34 5.88 -7.20 1.26
CA LYS A 34 6.70 -6.20 1.94
C LYS A 34 5.87 -5.35 2.90
N LEU A 35 4.64 -5.01 2.52
CA LEU A 35 3.71 -4.26 3.37
C LEU A 35 3.27 -5.10 4.57
N ASN A 36 2.84 -6.35 4.34
CA ASN A 36 2.43 -7.26 5.40
C ASN A 36 3.58 -7.54 6.37
N LYS A 37 4.80 -7.79 5.89
CA LYS A 37 5.97 -8.00 6.75
C LYS A 37 6.23 -6.83 7.70
N ASN A 38 6.05 -5.59 7.23
CA ASN A 38 6.19 -4.41 8.09
C ASN A 38 5.03 -4.34 9.09
N LEU A 39 3.80 -4.58 8.65
CA LEU A 39 2.62 -4.58 9.52
C LEU A 39 2.71 -5.66 10.61
N ASP A 40 3.15 -6.87 10.27
CA ASP A 40 3.30 -8.00 11.21
C ASP A 40 4.38 -7.71 12.25
N CYS A 41 5.51 -7.14 11.82
CA CYS A 41 6.57 -6.69 12.72
C CYS A 41 6.03 -5.68 13.74
N TRP A 42 5.20 -4.72 13.30
CA TRP A 42 4.61 -3.72 14.18
C TRP A 42 3.42 -4.24 14.98
N ALA A 43 2.69 -5.22 14.46
CA ALA A 43 1.58 -5.86 15.15
C ALA A 43 2.06 -6.63 16.38
N SER A 44 3.32 -7.11 16.37
CA SER A 44 3.97 -7.69 17.56
C SER A 44 4.19 -6.67 18.69
N GLN A 45 4.18 -5.37 18.37
CA GLN A 45 4.33 -4.29 19.35
C GLN A 45 2.95 -3.90 19.88
N ASN A 46 2.80 -3.80 21.20
CA ASN A 46 1.53 -3.41 21.81
C ASN A 46 1.27 -1.91 21.64
N LEU A 47 0.78 -1.52 20.46
CA LEU A 47 0.58 -0.13 20.06
C LEU A 47 -0.82 0.37 20.35
N SER A 48 -0.92 1.64 20.77
CA SER A 48 -2.19 2.35 20.86
C SER A 48 -2.82 2.55 19.48
N PHE A 49 -4.14 2.82 19.44
CA PHE A 49 -4.86 3.10 18.20
C PHE A 49 -4.21 4.24 17.39
N THR A 50 -3.84 5.34 18.06
CA THR A 50 -3.14 6.47 17.44
C THR A 50 -1.78 6.07 16.90
N GLY A 51 -1.03 5.24 17.63
CA GLY A 51 0.25 4.70 17.17
C GLY A 51 0.10 3.87 15.90
N ARG A 52 -0.90 2.99 15.85
CA ARG A 52 -1.23 2.21 14.64
C ARG A 52 -1.61 3.10 13.46
N ALA A 53 -2.44 4.12 13.70
CA ALA A 53 -2.82 5.08 12.66
C ALA A 53 -1.61 5.84 12.10
N GLN A 54 -0.68 6.26 12.97
CA GLN A 54 0.55 6.95 12.56
C GLN A 54 1.49 6.04 11.74
N LEU A 55 1.61 4.78 12.14
CA LEU A 55 2.41 3.79 11.39
C LEU A 55 1.81 3.47 10.03
N ILE A 56 0.48 3.35 9.94
CA ILE A 56 -0.22 3.26 8.65
C ILE A 56 0.15 4.46 7.79
N HIS A 57 0.01 5.69 8.31
CA HIS A 57 0.42 6.90 7.58
C HIS A 57 1.87 6.81 7.07
N SER A 58 2.80 6.31 7.87
CA SER A 58 4.20 6.13 7.46
C SER A 58 4.37 5.12 6.31
N ILE A 59 3.73 3.94 6.38
CA ILE A 59 3.74 2.94 5.28
C ILE A 59 3.09 3.51 4.02
N LEU A 60 1.94 4.16 4.18
CA LEU A 60 1.16 4.76 3.11
C LEU A 60 1.96 5.89 2.42
N LEU A 61 2.80 6.61 3.17
CA LEU A 61 3.63 7.70 2.65
C LEU A 61 4.91 7.21 1.98
N GLY A 62 5.52 6.12 2.47
CA GLY A 62 6.76 5.58 1.90
C GLY A 62 6.51 4.53 0.83
N SER A 63 6.13 3.32 1.27
CA SER A 63 6.07 2.14 0.40
C SER A 63 4.99 2.26 -0.68
N ARG A 64 3.78 2.67 -0.30
CA ARG A 64 2.66 2.78 -1.22
C ARG A 64 2.90 3.87 -2.26
N ASN A 65 3.38 5.05 -1.83
CA ASN A 65 3.67 6.16 -2.74
C ASN A 65 4.72 5.79 -3.78
N PHE A 66 5.79 5.11 -3.39
CA PHE A 66 6.81 4.67 -4.34
C PHE A 66 6.19 3.87 -5.49
N TRP A 67 5.47 2.79 -5.18
CA TRP A 67 4.87 1.92 -6.20
C TRP A 67 3.74 2.60 -6.99
N MET A 68 2.83 3.30 -6.31
CA MET A 68 1.70 4.00 -6.94
C MET A 68 2.11 5.21 -7.79
N SER A 69 3.31 5.74 -7.57
CA SER A 69 3.86 6.84 -8.36
C SER A 69 4.62 6.40 -9.61
N ILE A 70 4.82 5.08 -9.78
CA ILE A 70 5.52 4.48 -10.92
C ILE A 70 4.54 3.65 -11.76
N PHE A 71 3.55 2.99 -11.13
CA PHE A 71 2.61 2.11 -11.80
C PHE A 71 1.15 2.41 -11.45
N ILE A 72 0.27 2.22 -12.43
CA ILE A 72 -1.16 2.05 -12.19
C ILE A 72 -1.37 0.63 -11.65
N LEU A 73 -1.72 0.52 -10.37
CA LEU A 73 -1.92 -0.76 -9.72
C LEU A 73 -3.34 -1.30 -9.99
N PRO A 74 -3.50 -2.61 -10.26
CA PRO A 74 -4.82 -3.21 -10.39
C PRO A 74 -5.66 -3.01 -9.12
N TYR A 75 -6.98 -2.83 -9.28
CA TYR A 75 -7.92 -2.63 -8.17
C TYR A 75 -7.79 -3.69 -7.07
N LYS A 76 -7.61 -4.96 -7.45
CA LYS A 76 -7.45 -6.06 -6.49
C LYS A 76 -6.27 -5.86 -5.54
N VAL A 77 -5.19 -5.24 -6.02
CA VAL A 77 -3.98 -4.97 -5.23
C VAL A 77 -4.21 -3.82 -4.27
N THR A 78 -4.78 -2.72 -4.75
CA THR A 78 -5.08 -1.55 -3.90
C THR A 78 -6.11 -1.89 -2.82
N ALA A 79 -7.14 -2.68 -3.16
CA ALA A 79 -8.11 -3.19 -2.20
C ALA A 79 -7.49 -4.13 -1.16
N THR A 80 -6.50 -4.94 -1.54
CA THR A 80 -5.78 -5.82 -0.59
C THR A 80 -4.92 -4.99 0.38
N ILE A 81 -4.25 -3.95 -0.11
CA ILE A 81 -3.48 -3.02 0.73
C ILE A 81 -4.39 -2.32 1.73
N ASP A 82 -5.52 -1.77 1.27
CA ASP A 82 -6.50 -1.10 2.11
C ASP A 82 -7.07 -2.06 3.18
N LYS A 83 -7.29 -3.33 2.82
CA LYS A 83 -7.69 -4.38 3.77
C LYS A 83 -6.62 -4.64 4.83
N SER A 84 -5.36 -4.83 4.45
CA SER A 84 -4.27 -5.04 5.42
C SER A 84 -4.12 -3.86 6.38
N CYS A 85 -4.18 -2.62 5.88
CA CYS A 85 -4.14 -1.43 6.72
C CYS A 85 -5.33 -1.35 7.68
N ARG A 86 -6.52 -1.71 7.21
CA ARG A 86 -7.73 -1.78 8.04
C ARG A 86 -7.60 -2.83 9.13
N ASP A 87 -7.16 -4.03 8.79
CA ASP A 87 -7.04 -5.14 9.73
C ASP A 87 -5.99 -4.82 10.81
N PHE A 88 -4.88 -4.18 10.44
CA PHE A 88 -3.87 -3.67 11.37
C PHE A 88 -4.39 -2.55 12.28
N LEU A 89 -5.10 -1.55 11.73
CA LEU A 89 -5.65 -0.42 12.50
C LEU A 89 -6.52 -0.93 13.66
N TRP A 90 -7.41 -1.87 13.36
CA TRP A 90 -8.37 -2.40 14.32
C TRP A 90 -7.82 -3.56 15.16
N GLY A 91 -6.60 -4.04 14.87
CA GLY A 91 -5.98 -5.14 15.61
C GLY A 91 -6.70 -6.47 15.45
N LEU A 92 -7.24 -6.74 14.27
CA LEU A 92 -7.98 -7.96 13.96
C LEU A 92 -7.03 -9.16 13.76
N ASN A 93 -6.20 -9.48 14.76
CA ASN A 93 -5.45 -10.73 14.79
C ASN A 93 -6.32 -11.83 15.42
N GLY A 94 -7.01 -12.59 14.57
CA GLY A 94 -7.63 -13.87 14.95
C GLY A 94 -9.00 -13.80 15.64
N ASN A 95 -9.41 -12.68 16.23
CA ASN A 95 -10.73 -12.56 16.86
C ASN A 95 -11.53 -11.42 16.23
N ARG A 96 -12.50 -11.76 15.37
CA ARG A 96 -13.49 -10.82 14.81
C ARG A 96 -14.45 -10.39 15.91
N SER A 97 -13.96 -9.70 16.93
CA SER A 97 -14.79 -9.29 18.06
C SER A 97 -15.59 -8.05 17.69
N LYS A 98 -16.87 -8.26 17.40
CA LYS A 98 -18.05 -7.50 17.86
C LYS A 98 -18.07 -5.96 17.82
N LEU A 99 -17.10 -5.27 17.21
CA LEU A 99 -17.15 -3.83 17.00
C LEU A 99 -17.81 -3.52 15.66
N HIS A 100 -18.80 -2.63 15.70
CA HIS A 100 -19.39 -2.04 14.49
C HIS A 100 -18.39 -1.05 13.89
N LEU A 101 -17.48 -1.60 13.09
CA LEU A 101 -16.36 -0.87 12.50
C LEU A 101 -16.87 0.11 11.43
N PRO A 102 -16.49 1.40 11.49
CA PRO A 102 -16.85 2.34 10.43
C PRO A 102 -16.27 1.87 9.09
N SER A 103 -17.05 2.03 8.03
CA SER A 103 -16.64 1.71 6.66
C SER A 103 -15.30 2.38 6.34
N TRP A 104 -14.41 1.69 5.63
CA TRP A 104 -13.08 2.21 5.30
C TRP A 104 -13.13 3.58 4.64
N GLU A 105 -14.13 3.82 3.78
CA GLU A 105 -14.38 5.11 3.15
C GLU A 105 -14.59 6.26 4.15
N LYS A 106 -15.29 6.01 5.27
CA LYS A 106 -15.50 7.00 6.35
C LYS A 106 -14.19 7.27 7.10
N VAL A 107 -13.38 6.23 7.31
CA VAL A 107 -12.06 6.37 7.93
C VAL A 107 -11.11 7.18 7.03
N CYS A 108 -11.25 7.03 5.71
CA CYS A 108 -10.48 7.76 4.71
C CYS A 108 -10.89 9.24 4.55
N LEU A 109 -11.99 9.69 5.18
CA LEU A 109 -12.38 11.09 5.11
C LEU A 109 -11.35 12.00 5.78
N PRO A 110 -11.25 13.28 5.35
CA PRO A 110 -10.49 14.30 6.06
C PRO A 110 -10.89 14.38 7.54
N LYS A 111 -9.94 14.72 8.41
CA LYS A 111 -10.19 14.99 9.84
C LYS A 111 -11.34 15.96 10.10
N LYS A 112 -11.53 16.96 9.23
CA LYS A 112 -12.64 17.93 9.30
C LYS A 112 -14.03 17.28 9.16
N LEU A 113 -14.11 16.12 8.51
CA LEU A 113 -15.32 15.34 8.29
C LEU A 113 -15.39 14.10 9.21
N GLY A 114 -14.58 14.05 10.27
CA GLY A 114 -14.58 12.97 11.26
C GLY A 114 -13.79 11.71 10.86
N GLY A 115 -12.99 11.76 9.79
CA GLY A 115 -12.10 10.67 9.40
C GLY A 115 -10.66 10.81 9.90
N ILE A 116 -9.79 9.88 9.52
CA ILE A 116 -8.36 9.81 9.93
C ILE A 116 -7.44 10.36 8.82
N SER A 117 -8.02 10.88 7.72
CA SER A 117 -7.32 11.38 6.53
C SER A 117 -6.46 10.34 5.82
N PHE A 118 -6.81 9.05 5.87
CA PHE A 118 -6.18 8.06 4.99
C PHE A 118 -6.66 8.23 3.55
N CYS A 119 -5.76 8.27 2.57
CA CYS A 119 -6.22 8.26 1.18
C CYS A 119 -6.55 6.83 0.74
N GLU A 120 -7.75 6.61 0.22
CA GLU A 120 -8.17 5.35 -0.41
C GLU A 120 -7.20 4.97 -1.54
N GLY A 121 -6.76 3.72 -1.60
CA GLY A 121 -5.67 3.29 -2.47
C GLY A 121 -5.89 3.61 -3.95
N ARG A 122 -7.11 3.47 -4.46
CA ARG A 122 -7.45 3.77 -5.87
C ARG A 122 -7.36 5.26 -6.18
N LYS A 123 -8.04 6.09 -5.38
CA LYS A 123 -8.06 7.55 -5.56
C LYS A 123 -6.64 8.11 -5.48
N TRP A 124 -5.84 7.58 -4.56
CA TRP A 124 -4.47 8.00 -4.37
C TRP A 124 -3.55 7.59 -5.53
N ASN A 125 -3.68 6.36 -6.05
CA ASN A 125 -2.89 5.93 -7.20
C ASN A 125 -3.20 6.77 -8.45
N MET A 126 -4.48 7.06 -8.70
CA MET A 126 -4.87 7.92 -9.82
C MET A 126 -4.34 9.36 -9.64
N ALA A 127 -4.46 9.93 -8.43
CA ALA A 127 -3.94 11.26 -8.14
C ALA A 127 -2.41 11.36 -8.32
N LEU A 128 -1.66 10.33 -7.91
CA LEU A 128 -0.20 10.29 -8.11
C LEU A 128 0.19 10.15 -9.58
N MET A 129 -0.59 9.41 -10.37
CA MET A 129 -0.33 9.26 -11.80
C MET A 129 -0.67 10.53 -12.60
N ALA A 130 -1.54 11.39 -12.07
CA ALA A 130 -1.84 12.68 -12.69
C ALA A 130 -0.63 13.62 -12.81
N LYS A 131 0.49 13.35 -12.11
CA LYS A 131 1.74 14.11 -12.29
C LYS A 131 2.40 13.87 -13.66
N PHE A 132 1.99 12.83 -14.38
CA PHE A 132 2.51 12.48 -15.71
C PHE A 132 1.54 12.81 -16.84
N LEU A 133 0.39 13.40 -16.51
CA LEU A 133 -0.55 14.01 -17.45
C LEU A 133 -0.19 15.50 -17.60
#